data_AF-A0A8C9GEX5-F1
#
_entry.id   AF-A0A8C9GEX5-F1
#
_cell.length_a   1.000
_cell.length_b   1.000
_cell.length_c   1.000
_cell.angle_alpha   90.00
_cell.angle_beta   90.00
_cell.angle_gamma   90.00
#
_symmetry.space_group_name_H-M   'P 1'
#
loop_
_entity.id
_entity.type
_entity.pdbx_description
1 polymer ?
#
loop_
_entity_poly.entity_id
_entity_poly.type
_entity_poly.pdbx_seq_one_letter_code
_entity_poly.pdbx_strand_id
1 'polypeptide(L)'
;MPREDRATWKSNYFLKIIQLLDDYPKCFIVGADNVGSKQMQQIRMSLRGKAVVLMGKNTMMRKAIRGHLENNPALEKLLPHIRGNVGFVFTKEDLTEIRDMLLANKVPAAARAGAIAPCEVTVPAQNTGLGPEKTSFFQALGITTKISRGTIEILGVRNVASVCLQIGYPTVASVPHSIINGYKRVLALSVETDYTFPLAEKVKAFLADPSAFVAAAPVAAATTAAPAAAAAAPAKVEAKEESEESDEDMGFGLFD
;
A
#
# COMPACT_ATOMS: atom_id res chain seq x y z
N MET A 1 10.68 -39.62 15.01
CA MET A 1 9.52 -40.46 14.62
C MET A 1 9.95 -41.29 13.42
N PRO A 2 9.80 -42.62 13.43
CA PRO A 2 10.08 -43.44 12.25
C PRO A 2 9.21 -42.95 11.10
N ARG A 3 9.74 -43.03 9.88
CA ARG A 3 9.01 -42.65 8.67
C ARG A 3 7.94 -43.72 8.45
N GLU A 4 6.71 -43.45 8.91
CA GLU A 4 5.57 -44.35 8.69
C GLU A 4 5.44 -44.72 7.22
N ASP A 5 5.01 -45.95 6.96
CA ASP A 5 4.74 -46.42 5.61
C ASP A 5 3.74 -45.50 4.91
N ARG A 6 4.00 -45.22 3.63
CA ARG A 6 3.21 -44.25 2.86
C ARG A 6 1.73 -44.62 2.79
N ALA A 7 1.39 -45.91 2.85
CA ALA A 7 0.02 -46.39 2.83
C ALA A 7 -0.71 -46.07 4.14
N THR A 8 -0.09 -46.37 5.29
CA THR A 8 -0.66 -46.13 6.62
C THR A 8 -0.77 -44.63 6.91
N TRP A 9 0.22 -43.84 6.49
CA TRP A 9 0.14 -42.37 6.59
C TRP A 9 -1.05 -41.80 5.80
N LYS A 10 -1.30 -42.31 4.59
CA LYS A 10 -2.44 -41.87 3.77
C LYS A 10 -3.77 -42.23 4.42
N SER A 11 -3.93 -43.45 4.93
CA SER A 11 -5.18 -43.85 5.62
C SER A 11 -5.40 -43.00 6.87
N ASN A 12 -4.37 -42.78 7.68
CA ASN A 12 -4.44 -41.91 8.87
C ASN A 12 -4.83 -40.48 8.49
N TYR A 13 -4.28 -39.96 7.39
CA TYR A 13 -4.63 -38.65 6.88
C TYR A 13 -6.10 -38.55 6.41
N PHE A 14 -6.61 -39.59 5.74
CA PHE A 14 -8.03 -39.67 5.36
C PHE A 14 -8.91 -39.66 6.60
N LEU A 15 -8.66 -40.54 7.57
CA LEU A 15 -9.44 -40.59 8.82
C LEU A 15 -9.44 -39.24 9.54
N LYS A 16 -8.28 -38.57 9.59
CA LYS A 16 -8.18 -37.25 10.22
C LYS A 16 -8.99 -36.17 9.50
N ILE A 17 -9.02 -36.15 8.17
CA ILE A 17 -9.87 -35.20 7.43
C ILE A 17 -11.34 -35.45 7.73
N ILE A 18 -11.75 -36.71 7.69
CA ILE A 18 -13.13 -37.13 7.86
C ILE A 18 -13.62 -36.72 9.24
N GLN A 19 -12.84 -37.04 10.27
CA GLN A 19 -13.12 -36.61 11.64
C GLN A 19 -13.26 -35.09 11.76
N LEU A 20 -12.38 -34.32 11.11
CA LEU A 20 -12.46 -32.86 11.14
C LEU A 20 -13.68 -32.29 10.36
N LEU A 21 -14.13 -32.98 9.31
CA LEU A 21 -15.34 -32.60 8.56
C LEU A 21 -16.62 -32.88 9.36
N ASP A 22 -16.63 -33.93 10.17
CA ASP A 22 -17.76 -34.30 11.01
C ASP A 22 -17.79 -33.47 12.31
N ASP A 23 -16.63 -33.22 12.93
CA ASP A 23 -16.52 -32.51 14.21
C ASP A 23 -16.81 -31.00 14.11
N TYR A 24 -16.53 -30.39 12.94
CA TYR A 24 -16.59 -28.93 12.75
C TYR A 24 -17.60 -28.54 11.68
N PRO A 25 -18.61 -27.71 12.02
CA PRO A 25 -19.66 -27.34 11.08
C PRO A 25 -19.22 -26.28 10.06
N LYS A 26 -18.18 -25.49 10.35
CA LYS A 26 -17.72 -24.36 9.53
C LYS A 26 -16.26 -24.58 9.11
N CYS A 27 -15.94 -24.21 7.87
CA CYS A 27 -14.58 -24.30 7.34
C CYS A 27 -14.22 -23.08 6.48
N PHE A 28 -12.96 -22.63 6.57
CA PHE A 28 -12.35 -21.68 5.63
C PHE A 28 -11.43 -22.40 4.66
N ILE A 29 -11.43 -21.91 3.42
CA ILE A 29 -10.42 -22.22 2.41
C ILE A 29 -9.40 -21.08 2.41
N VAL A 30 -8.15 -21.38 2.74
CA VAL A 30 -7.08 -20.38 2.85
C VAL A 30 -5.98 -20.66 1.83
N GLY A 31 -5.64 -19.66 1.03
CA GLY A 31 -4.48 -19.71 0.13
C GLY A 31 -3.18 -19.41 0.89
N ALA A 32 -2.14 -20.22 0.67
CA ALA A 32 -0.87 -20.16 1.40
C ALA A 32 0.36 -19.95 0.48
N ASP A 33 0.22 -19.18 -0.61
CA ASP A 33 1.24 -19.09 -1.67
C ASP A 33 2.56 -18.40 -1.25
N ASN A 34 2.55 -17.53 -0.24
CA ASN A 34 3.74 -16.80 0.21
C ASN A 34 3.94 -16.82 1.74
N VAL A 35 3.44 -17.87 2.40
CA VAL A 35 3.45 -17.94 3.87
C VAL A 35 4.68 -18.68 4.35
N GLY A 36 5.48 -18.05 5.21
CA GLY A 36 6.65 -18.68 5.82
C GLY A 36 6.26 -19.76 6.83
N SER A 37 7.11 -20.77 7.03
CA SER A 37 6.85 -21.84 8.02
C SER A 37 6.66 -21.31 9.43
N LYS A 38 7.46 -20.31 9.84
CA LYS A 38 7.34 -19.66 11.16
C LYS A 38 6.00 -18.93 11.33
N GLN A 39 5.53 -18.28 10.26
CA GLN A 39 4.23 -17.61 10.25
C GLN A 39 3.09 -18.62 10.38
N MET A 40 3.13 -19.73 9.64
CA MET A 40 2.14 -20.81 9.80
C MET A 40 2.16 -21.44 11.20
N GLN A 41 3.31 -21.48 11.85
CA GLN A 41 3.41 -21.94 13.24
C GLN A 41 2.77 -20.93 14.20
N GLN A 42 3.04 -19.64 14.03
CA GLN A 42 2.40 -18.57 14.83
C GLN A 42 0.88 -18.56 14.66
N ILE A 43 0.38 -18.66 13.41
CA ILE A 43 -1.05 -18.78 13.11
C ILE A 43 -1.64 -20.01 13.80
N ARG A 44 -0.92 -21.14 13.79
CA ARG A 44 -1.37 -22.34 14.51
C ARG A 44 -1.39 -22.18 16.02
N MET A 45 -0.49 -21.39 16.60
CA MET A 45 -0.48 -21.13 18.04
C MET A 45 -1.60 -20.16 18.44
N SER A 46 -1.87 -19.11 17.65
CA SER A 46 -2.96 -18.17 17.93
C SER A 46 -4.34 -18.80 17.75
N LEU A 47 -4.47 -19.75 16.84
CA LEU A 47 -5.72 -20.48 16.60
C LEU A 47 -5.95 -21.66 17.55
N ARG A 48 -5.03 -21.98 18.47
CA ARG A 48 -5.21 -23.10 19.42
C ARG A 48 -6.46 -22.88 20.26
N GLY A 49 -7.29 -23.93 20.37
CA GLY A 49 -8.53 -23.93 21.14
C GLY A 49 -9.76 -23.46 20.34
N LYS A 50 -9.57 -22.56 19.36
CA LYS A 50 -10.65 -22.00 18.54
C LYS A 50 -10.80 -22.69 17.18
N ALA A 51 -9.67 -23.02 16.56
CA ALA A 51 -9.61 -23.50 15.18
C ALA A 51 -8.48 -24.51 14.95
N VAL A 52 -8.70 -25.41 13.99
CA VAL A 52 -7.68 -26.38 13.56
C VAL A 52 -7.32 -26.13 12.11
N VAL A 53 -6.05 -25.85 11.86
CA VAL A 53 -5.50 -25.68 10.51
C VAL A 53 -4.99 -27.01 9.98
N LEU A 54 -5.50 -27.43 8.82
CA LEU A 54 -5.07 -28.62 8.09
C LEU A 54 -4.58 -28.25 6.69
N MET A 55 -3.32 -28.54 6.40
CA MET A 55 -2.74 -28.43 5.07
C MET A 55 -2.66 -29.81 4.42
N GLY A 56 -2.92 -29.90 3.12
CA GLY A 56 -3.00 -31.18 2.42
C GLY A 56 -2.70 -31.11 0.94
N LYS A 57 -2.51 -32.29 0.33
CA LYS A 57 -2.42 -32.39 -1.14
C LYS A 57 -3.82 -32.31 -1.75
N ASN A 58 -4.00 -31.42 -2.72
CA ASN A 58 -5.31 -31.14 -3.35
C ASN A 58 -6.04 -32.39 -3.84
N THR A 59 -5.32 -33.32 -4.48
CA THR A 59 -5.93 -34.57 -4.99
C THR A 59 -6.43 -35.49 -3.89
N MET A 60 -5.74 -35.53 -2.74
CA MET A 60 -6.13 -36.33 -1.58
C MET A 60 -7.35 -35.72 -0.90
N MET A 61 -7.32 -34.40 -0.68
CA MET A 61 -8.44 -33.68 -0.07
C MET A 61 -9.71 -33.77 -0.92
N ARG A 62 -9.57 -33.62 -2.25
CA ARG A 62 -10.69 -33.76 -3.18
C ARG A 62 -11.30 -35.17 -3.13
N LYS A 63 -10.46 -36.21 -3.02
CA LYS A 63 -10.95 -37.60 -2.91
C LYS A 63 -11.67 -37.84 -1.59
N ALA A 64 -11.16 -37.30 -0.48
CA ALA A 64 -11.78 -37.42 0.85
C ALA A 64 -13.18 -36.78 0.86
N ILE A 65 -13.27 -35.54 0.37
CA ILE A 65 -14.52 -34.78 0.33
C ILE A 65 -15.55 -35.43 -0.59
N ARG A 66 -15.10 -35.99 -1.74
CA ARG A 66 -15.99 -36.70 -2.66
C ARG A 66 -16.53 -38.01 -2.08
N GLY A 67 -15.77 -38.68 -1.21
CA GLY A 67 -16.22 -39.86 -0.47
C GLY A 67 -17.24 -39.54 0.63
N HIS A 68 -17.23 -38.31 1.15
CA HIS A 68 -18.17 -37.83 2.18
C HIS A 68 -19.36 -37.04 1.64
N LEU A 69 -19.58 -37.08 0.33
CA LEU A 69 -20.64 -36.33 -0.34
C LEU A 69 -22.04 -36.79 0.10
N GLU A 70 -22.18 -38.06 0.49
CA GLU A 70 -23.44 -38.67 0.92
C GLU A 70 -23.96 -38.08 2.24
N ASN A 71 -23.07 -37.68 3.14
CA ASN A 71 -23.44 -37.09 4.42
C ASN A 71 -23.77 -35.60 4.30
N ASN A 72 -23.12 -34.90 3.35
CA ASN A 72 -23.31 -33.47 3.21
C ASN A 72 -23.14 -32.98 1.75
N PRO A 73 -24.23 -32.73 1.01
CA PRO A 73 -24.19 -32.35 -0.40
C PRO A 73 -23.60 -30.94 -0.63
N ALA A 74 -23.55 -30.10 0.41
CA ALA A 74 -22.95 -28.76 0.31
C ALA A 74 -21.44 -28.80 -0.02
N LEU A 75 -20.77 -29.92 0.25
CA LEU A 75 -19.35 -30.13 0.00
C LEU A 75 -18.98 -30.09 -1.49
N GLU A 76 -19.93 -30.34 -2.39
CA GLU A 76 -19.70 -30.27 -3.83
C GLU A 76 -19.26 -28.86 -4.28
N LYS A 77 -19.82 -27.83 -3.62
CA LYS A 77 -19.47 -26.42 -3.87
C LYS A 77 -18.04 -26.07 -3.50
N LEU A 78 -17.36 -26.88 -2.67
CA LEU A 78 -15.97 -26.64 -2.27
C LEU A 78 -14.98 -27.14 -3.32
N LEU A 79 -15.35 -28.13 -4.15
CA LEU A 79 -14.45 -28.77 -5.12
C LEU A 79 -13.80 -27.80 -6.12
N PRO A 80 -14.50 -26.79 -6.67
CA PRO A 80 -13.92 -25.82 -7.59
C PRO A 80 -12.85 -24.93 -6.95
N HIS A 81 -12.97 -24.66 -5.64
CA HIS A 81 -12.11 -23.75 -4.91
C HIS A 81 -10.81 -24.38 -4.39
N ILE A 82 -10.68 -25.71 -4.44
CA ILE A 82 -9.45 -26.44 -4.07
C ILE A 82 -8.47 -26.43 -5.27
N ARG A 83 -7.84 -25.27 -5.52
CA ARG A 83 -6.82 -25.04 -6.56
C ARG A 83 -5.70 -24.16 -6.02
N GLY A 84 -4.46 -24.45 -6.42
CA GLY A 84 -3.27 -23.75 -5.90
C GLY A 84 -2.77 -24.30 -4.57
N ASN A 85 -2.00 -23.52 -3.83
CA ASN A 85 -1.53 -23.90 -2.49
C ASN A 85 -2.60 -23.55 -1.45
N VAL A 86 -3.42 -24.53 -1.08
CA VAL A 86 -4.62 -24.31 -0.26
C VAL A 86 -4.60 -25.15 1.02
N GLY A 87 -5.09 -24.55 2.10
CA GLY A 87 -5.37 -25.20 3.38
C GLY A 87 -6.81 -25.04 3.83
N PHE A 88 -7.23 -25.91 4.74
CA PHE A 88 -8.50 -25.79 5.45
C PHE A 88 -8.27 -25.29 6.87
N VAL A 89 -9.13 -24.40 7.34
CA VAL A 89 -9.22 -24.01 8.76
C VAL A 89 -10.61 -24.37 9.25
N PHE A 90 -10.69 -25.33 10.16
CA PHE A 90 -11.93 -25.84 10.74
C PHE A 90 -12.24 -25.16 12.05
N THR A 91 -13.48 -24.69 12.21
CA THR A 91 -13.87 -23.84 13.35
C THR A 91 -15.30 -24.13 13.81
N LYS A 92 -15.53 -24.03 15.12
CA LYS A 92 -16.89 -24.10 15.70
C LYS A 92 -17.45 -22.70 15.99
N GLU A 93 -16.56 -21.74 16.26
CA GLU A 93 -16.87 -20.34 16.51
C GLU A 93 -17.33 -19.59 15.24
N ASP A 94 -17.52 -18.28 15.35
CA ASP A 94 -18.04 -17.44 14.28
C ASP A 94 -17.02 -17.03 13.22
N LEU A 95 -17.51 -16.94 11.99
CA LEU A 95 -16.68 -16.72 10.80
C LEU A 95 -15.98 -15.35 10.84
N THR A 96 -16.63 -14.34 11.39
CA THR A 96 -16.10 -12.98 11.48
C THR A 96 -14.88 -12.92 12.40
N GLU A 97 -14.98 -13.49 13.60
CA GLU A 97 -13.89 -13.47 14.58
C GLU A 97 -12.63 -14.18 14.06
N ILE A 98 -12.80 -15.34 13.43
CA ILE A 98 -11.67 -16.09 12.87
C ILE A 98 -11.07 -15.36 11.67
N ARG A 99 -11.89 -14.73 10.83
CA ARG A 99 -11.40 -13.91 9.72
C ARG A 99 -10.54 -12.76 10.25
N ASP A 100 -11.01 -12.07 11.29
CA ASP A 100 -10.29 -10.95 11.87
C ASP A 100 -9.00 -11.40 12.55
N MET A 101 -9.00 -12.55 13.24
CA MET A 101 -7.78 -13.16 13.78
C MET A 101 -6.78 -13.59 12.70
N LEU A 102 -7.27 -14.11 11.56
CA LEU A 102 -6.41 -14.47 10.42
C LEU A 102 -5.82 -13.22 9.76
N LEU A 103 -6.60 -12.14 9.63
CA LEU A 103 -6.16 -10.88 9.04
C LEU A 103 -5.21 -10.11 9.97
N ALA A 104 -5.44 -10.13 11.28
CA ALA A 104 -4.58 -9.50 12.28
C ALA A 104 -3.18 -10.12 12.28
N ASN A 105 -3.07 -11.41 12.02
CA ASN A 105 -1.79 -12.14 11.96
C ASN A 105 -1.12 -12.11 10.58
N LYS A 106 -1.41 -11.10 9.76
CA LYS A 106 -0.71 -10.87 8.49
C LYS A 106 0.68 -10.29 8.76
N VAL A 107 1.71 -11.09 8.53
CA VAL A 107 3.09 -10.62 8.63
C VAL A 107 3.43 -9.77 7.39
N PRO A 108 3.89 -8.51 7.55
CA PRO A 108 4.44 -7.75 6.45
C PRO A 108 5.75 -8.41 6.01
N ALA A 109 5.74 -9.05 4.85
CA ALA A 109 6.92 -9.63 4.26
C ALA A 109 7.55 -8.62 3.29
N ALA A 110 8.87 -8.46 3.36
CA ALA A 110 9.61 -7.71 2.37
C ALA A 110 9.42 -8.34 0.97
N ALA A 111 9.39 -7.50 -0.06
CA ALA A 111 9.31 -7.97 -1.43
C ALA A 111 10.49 -8.90 -1.74
N ARG A 112 10.21 -10.08 -2.30
CA ARG A 112 11.24 -11.02 -2.74
C ARG A 112 11.60 -10.75 -4.20
N ALA A 113 12.89 -10.84 -4.53
CA ALA A 113 13.35 -10.72 -5.90
C ALA A 113 12.64 -11.74 -6.80
N GLY A 114 12.11 -11.28 -7.95
CA GLY A 114 11.36 -12.11 -8.90
C GLY A 114 9.89 -12.37 -8.53
N ALA A 115 9.40 -11.89 -7.39
CA ALA A 115 7.98 -11.96 -7.06
C ALA A 115 7.19 -10.83 -7.74
N ILE A 116 5.98 -11.15 -8.21
CA ILE A 116 5.05 -10.15 -8.74
C ILE A 116 4.54 -9.32 -7.56
N ALA A 117 4.65 -7.99 -7.67
CA ALA A 117 4.16 -7.08 -6.64
C ALA A 117 2.62 -7.08 -6.61
N PRO A 118 1.98 -7.44 -5.48
CA PRO A 118 0.53 -7.47 -5.37
C PRO A 118 -0.07 -6.07 -5.13
N CYS A 119 0.75 -5.13 -4.66
CA CYS A 119 0.36 -3.74 -4.41
C CYS A 119 1.43 -2.81 -5.00
N GLU A 120 1.06 -1.56 -5.25
CA GLU A 120 1.99 -0.53 -5.71
C GLU A 120 3.09 -0.30 -4.67
N VAL A 121 4.35 -0.31 -5.13
CA VAL A 121 5.52 -0.11 -4.27
C VAL A 121 6.02 1.32 -4.46
N THR A 122 5.83 2.16 -3.44
CA THR A 122 6.30 3.55 -3.44
C THR A 122 7.48 3.72 -2.51
N VAL A 123 8.48 4.51 -2.93
CA VAL A 123 9.64 4.86 -2.10
C VAL A 123 9.50 6.32 -1.63
N PRO A 124 9.45 6.60 -0.32
CA PRO A 124 9.34 7.96 0.18
C PRO A 124 10.65 8.75 -0.01
N ALA A 125 10.53 10.07 -0.11
CA ALA A 125 11.68 10.97 -0.14
C ALA A 125 12.34 10.98 1.25
N GLN A 126 13.53 10.42 1.38
CA GLN A 126 14.23 10.37 2.67
C GLN A 126 15.74 10.18 2.47
N ASN A 127 16.51 10.64 3.45
CA ASN A 127 17.93 10.28 3.54
C ASN A 127 18.08 8.80 3.91
N THR A 128 18.82 8.06 3.10
CA THR A 128 19.01 6.60 3.27
C THR A 128 20.11 6.27 4.27
N GLY A 129 20.97 7.22 4.63
CA GLY A 129 22.15 6.98 5.48
C GLY A 129 23.21 6.08 4.83
N LEU A 130 23.04 5.73 3.55
CA LEU A 130 24.03 4.98 2.78
C LEU A 130 25.09 5.93 2.21
N GLY A 131 26.33 5.46 2.19
CA GLY A 131 27.45 6.17 1.56
C GLY A 131 27.32 6.24 0.04
N PRO A 132 28.08 7.15 -0.62
CA PRO A 132 27.92 7.49 -2.04
C PRO A 132 28.28 6.35 -3.00
N GLU A 133 28.99 5.32 -2.55
CA GLU A 133 29.43 4.17 -3.36
C GLU A 133 28.26 3.40 -3.98
N LYS A 134 27.10 3.38 -3.33
CA LYS A 134 25.93 2.59 -3.75
C LYS A 134 24.90 3.38 -4.56
N THR A 135 25.24 4.58 -5.03
CA THR A 135 24.35 5.42 -5.86
C THR A 135 23.95 4.75 -7.17
N SER A 136 24.84 3.96 -7.77
CA SER A 136 24.60 3.24 -9.03
C SER A 136 23.43 2.26 -8.96
N PHE A 137 23.20 1.61 -7.81
CA PHE A 137 22.09 0.68 -7.62
C PHE A 137 20.72 1.37 -7.71
N PHE A 138 20.58 2.56 -7.15
CA PHE A 138 19.33 3.32 -7.20
C PHE A 138 19.06 3.87 -8.60
N GLN A 139 20.11 4.30 -9.30
CA GLN A 139 20.02 4.76 -10.69
C GLN A 139 19.60 3.63 -11.65
N ALA A 140 20.13 2.43 -11.46
CA ALA A 140 19.74 1.26 -12.26
C ALA A 140 18.26 0.88 -12.09
N LEU A 141 17.67 1.16 -10.93
CA LEU A 141 16.24 0.97 -10.65
C LEU A 141 15.37 2.16 -11.08
N GLY A 142 15.96 3.21 -11.67
CA GLY A 142 15.25 4.42 -12.09
C GLY A 142 14.82 5.33 -10.93
N ILE A 143 15.39 5.14 -9.73
CA ILE A 143 15.12 5.97 -8.56
C ILE A 143 16.05 7.18 -8.57
N THR A 144 15.49 8.39 -8.63
CA THR A 144 16.25 9.63 -8.60
C THR A 144 16.82 9.90 -7.21
N THR A 145 18.15 9.95 -7.09
CA THR A 145 18.84 10.22 -5.82
C THR A 145 19.82 11.38 -5.96
N LYS A 146 20.06 12.10 -4.87
CA LYS A 146 21.03 13.19 -4.76
C LYS A 146 21.96 12.92 -3.58
N ILE A 147 23.24 13.24 -3.74
CA ILE A 147 24.20 13.15 -2.62
C ILE A 147 24.13 14.47 -1.85
N SER A 148 23.70 14.39 -0.59
CA SER A 148 23.67 15.52 0.34
C SER A 148 24.52 15.14 1.56
N ARG A 149 25.48 16.00 1.91
CA ARG A 149 26.33 15.85 3.11
C ARG A 149 26.99 14.46 3.22
N GLY A 150 27.42 13.88 2.10
CA GLY A 150 28.09 12.57 2.07
C GLY A 150 27.16 11.35 2.18
N THR A 151 25.84 11.56 2.25
CA THR A 151 24.82 10.50 2.28
C THR A 151 23.87 10.59 1.09
N ILE A 152 23.32 9.45 0.66
CA ILE A 152 22.37 9.40 -0.46
C ILE A 152 20.96 9.77 0.03
N GLU A 153 20.42 10.86 -0.51
CA GLU A 153 19.03 11.27 -0.34
C GLU A 153 18.19 10.86 -1.55
N ILE A 154 17.07 10.18 -1.30
CA ILE A 154 16.10 9.86 -2.35
C ILE A 154 15.26 11.12 -2.56
N LEU A 155 15.32 11.67 -3.77
CA LEU A 155 14.41 12.73 -4.17
C LEU A 155 13.06 12.08 -4.44
N GLY A 156 12.03 12.53 -3.71
CA GLY A 156 10.66 12.03 -3.84
C GLY A 156 10.20 11.99 -5.29
N VAL A 157 9.28 11.07 -5.57
CA VAL A 157 8.97 10.62 -6.92
C VAL A 157 8.41 11.73 -7.80
N ARG A 158 9.29 12.47 -8.46
CA ARG A 158 8.91 13.54 -9.41
C ARG A 158 8.38 12.98 -10.73
N ASN A 159 8.62 11.69 -11.01
CA ASN A 159 8.39 11.07 -12.32
C ASN A 159 7.32 9.95 -12.34
N VAL A 160 6.54 9.73 -11.28
CA VAL A 160 5.42 8.75 -11.33
C VAL A 160 4.36 9.20 -12.31
N ALA A 161 4.01 10.49 -12.33
CA ALA A 161 3.03 11.01 -13.28
C ALA A 161 3.48 10.83 -14.73
N SER A 162 4.75 11.11 -15.08
CA SER A 162 5.25 10.96 -16.45
C SER A 162 5.32 9.49 -16.89
N VAL A 163 5.72 8.58 -15.99
CA VAL A 163 5.77 7.14 -16.28
C VAL A 163 4.36 6.56 -16.41
N CYS A 164 3.44 6.92 -15.53
CA CYS A 164 2.03 6.48 -15.61
C CYS A 164 1.33 7.00 -16.88
N LEU A 165 1.64 8.24 -17.31
CA LEU A 165 1.09 8.80 -18.56
C LEU A 165 1.63 8.11 -19.80
N GLN A 166 2.91 7.70 -19.82
CA GLN A 166 3.50 6.96 -20.94
C GLN A 166 2.99 5.51 -21.01
N ILE A 167 2.79 4.87 -19.86
CA ILE A 167 2.26 3.50 -19.79
C ILE A 167 0.74 3.47 -20.07
N GLY A 168 0.06 4.62 -19.98
CA GLY A 168 -1.39 4.72 -20.21
C GLY A 168 -2.22 4.13 -19.07
N TYR A 169 -1.63 3.96 -17.88
CA TYR A 169 -2.31 3.42 -16.71
C TYR A 169 -2.80 4.57 -15.80
N PRO A 170 -4.13 4.69 -15.58
CA PRO A 170 -4.68 5.76 -14.76
C PRO A 170 -4.45 5.47 -13.28
N THR A 171 -3.59 6.26 -12.64
CA THR A 171 -3.39 6.32 -11.19
C THR A 171 -3.88 7.68 -10.68
N VAL A 172 -4.10 7.82 -9.38
CA VAL A 172 -4.60 9.07 -8.77
C VAL A 172 -3.72 10.28 -9.13
N ALA A 173 -2.42 10.06 -9.36
CA ALA A 173 -1.48 11.09 -9.79
C ALA A 173 -1.51 11.40 -11.31
N SER A 174 -1.88 10.44 -12.17
CA SER A 174 -1.85 10.60 -13.64
C SER A 174 -3.16 11.10 -14.25
N VAL A 175 -4.30 10.85 -13.58
CA VAL A 175 -5.63 11.29 -14.02
C VAL A 175 -5.74 12.80 -14.32
N PRO A 176 -5.32 13.72 -13.43
CA PRO A 176 -5.45 15.16 -13.71
C PRO A 176 -4.63 15.58 -14.94
N HIS A 177 -3.43 15.02 -15.10
CA HIS A 177 -2.56 15.34 -16.24
C HIS A 177 -3.07 14.73 -17.56
N SER A 178 -3.71 13.56 -17.52
CA SER A 178 -4.32 12.92 -18.70
C SER A 178 -5.49 13.75 -19.26
N ILE A 179 -6.36 14.24 -18.36
CA ILE A 179 -7.50 15.10 -18.73
C ILE A 179 -7.01 16.43 -19.31
N ILE A 180 -6.00 17.06 -18.69
CA ILE A 180 -5.41 18.31 -19.19
C ILE A 180 -4.78 18.12 -20.57
N ASN A 181 -4.10 17.01 -20.81
CA ASN A 181 -3.50 16.72 -22.12
C ASN A 181 -4.55 16.45 -23.19
N GLY A 182 -5.65 15.74 -22.85
CA GLY A 182 -6.80 15.58 -23.73
C GLY A 182 -7.43 16.91 -24.10
N TYR A 183 -7.64 17.79 -23.11
CA TYR A 183 -8.17 19.13 -23.32
C TYR A 183 -7.26 20.00 -24.21
N LYS A 184 -5.93 19.95 -24.01
CA LYS A 184 -4.96 20.63 -24.89
C LYS A 184 -5.03 20.17 -26.34
N ARG A 185 -5.21 18.86 -26.58
CA ARG A 185 -5.33 18.32 -27.95
C ARG A 185 -6.61 18.76 -28.63
N VAL A 186 -7.74 18.74 -27.92
CA VAL A 186 -9.03 19.23 -28.45
C VAL A 186 -8.98 20.74 -28.71
N LEU A 187 -8.36 21.50 -27.81
CA LEU A 187 -8.14 22.94 -28.02
C LEU A 187 -7.26 23.21 -29.23
N ALA A 188 -6.15 22.49 -29.39
CA ALA A 188 -5.28 22.64 -30.57
C ALA A 188 -6.05 22.41 -31.87
N LEU A 189 -6.85 21.34 -31.94
CA LEU A 189 -7.71 21.06 -33.11
C LEU A 189 -8.75 22.17 -33.35
N SER A 190 -9.34 22.75 -32.30
CA SER A 190 -10.31 23.85 -32.43
C SER A 190 -9.68 25.18 -32.89
N VAL A 191 -8.39 25.37 -32.62
CA VAL A 191 -7.60 26.50 -33.12
C VAL A 191 -7.24 26.27 -34.59
N GLU A 192 -6.89 25.05 -34.99
CA GLU A 192 -6.53 24.73 -36.38
C GLU A 192 -7.74 24.67 -37.33
N THR A 193 -8.91 24.28 -36.85
CA THR A 193 -10.13 24.07 -37.68
C THR A 193 -11.16 25.18 -37.56
N ASP A 194 -10.81 26.28 -36.90
CA ASP A 194 -11.67 27.45 -36.63
C ASP A 194 -13.03 27.19 -35.95
N TYR A 195 -13.31 25.94 -35.55
CA TYR A 195 -14.54 25.57 -34.85
C TYR A 195 -14.61 26.23 -33.46
N THR A 196 -15.75 26.84 -33.13
CA THR A 196 -15.95 27.57 -31.86
C THR A 196 -16.70 26.72 -30.84
N PHE A 197 -16.17 26.68 -29.63
CA PHE A 197 -16.83 26.14 -28.44
C PHE A 197 -16.77 27.20 -27.34
N PRO A 198 -17.74 27.24 -26.39
CA PRO A 198 -17.78 28.26 -25.34
C PRO A 198 -16.49 28.37 -24.49
N LEU A 199 -15.74 27.27 -24.37
CA LEU A 199 -14.44 27.25 -23.69
C LEU A 199 -13.25 27.58 -24.59
N ALA A 200 -13.38 27.39 -25.91
CA ALA A 200 -12.36 27.72 -26.90
C ALA A 200 -12.32 29.22 -27.22
N GLU A 201 -13.45 29.93 -27.11
CA GLU A 201 -13.54 31.38 -27.31
C GLU A 201 -12.64 32.15 -26.33
N LYS A 202 -12.61 31.73 -25.07
CA LYS A 202 -11.70 32.31 -24.06
C LYS A 202 -10.24 32.15 -24.48
N VAL A 203 -9.85 30.98 -24.96
CA VAL A 203 -8.47 30.69 -25.38
C VAL A 203 -8.11 31.42 -26.67
N LYS A 204 -9.03 31.54 -27.63
CA LYS A 204 -8.84 32.36 -28.84
C LYS A 204 -8.67 33.84 -28.51
N ALA A 205 -9.42 34.36 -27.53
CA ALA A 205 -9.24 35.72 -27.01
C ALA A 205 -7.86 35.90 -26.34
N PHE A 206 -7.39 34.92 -25.56
CA PHE A 206 -6.04 34.97 -24.95
C PHE A 206 -4.88 34.82 -25.96
N LEU A 207 -5.11 34.19 -27.10
CA LEU A 207 -4.11 34.07 -28.17
C LEU A 207 -4.09 35.29 -29.11
N ALA A 208 -5.22 35.98 -29.28
CA ALA A 208 -5.30 37.22 -30.04
C ALA A 208 -4.61 38.40 -29.33
N ASP A 209 -4.60 38.40 -27.99
CA ASP A 209 -3.96 39.43 -27.16
C ASP A 209 -2.79 38.87 -26.32
N PRO A 210 -1.57 38.79 -26.87
CA PRO A 210 -0.40 38.24 -26.17
C PRO A 210 0.11 39.13 -25.01
N SER A 211 -0.36 40.37 -24.86
CA SER A 211 0.01 41.28 -23.77
C SER A 211 -0.64 40.91 -22.43
N ALA A 212 -1.75 40.16 -22.44
CA ALA A 212 -2.40 39.68 -21.22
C ALA A 212 -1.58 38.59 -20.49
N PHE A 213 -0.65 37.92 -21.17
CA PHE A 213 0.29 36.97 -20.54
C PHE A 213 1.38 37.67 -19.71
N VAL A 214 1.77 38.89 -20.08
CA VAL A 214 2.79 39.65 -19.34
C VAL A 214 2.17 40.31 -18.11
N ALA A 215 0.90 40.71 -18.17
CA ALA A 215 0.18 41.32 -17.05
C ALA A 215 -0.37 40.29 -16.02
N ALA A 216 -0.47 39.00 -16.39
CA ALA A 216 -0.96 37.93 -15.52
C ALA A 216 0.13 36.95 -15.05
N ALA A 217 1.41 37.26 -15.26
CA ALA A 217 2.52 36.57 -14.60
C ALA A 217 2.81 37.23 -13.24
N PRO A 218 2.23 36.70 -12.16
CA PRO A 218 3.03 35.99 -11.16
C PRO A 218 2.25 34.71 -10.71
N VAL A 219 2.80 33.51 -10.48
CA VAL A 219 3.92 33.08 -9.64
C VAL A 219 4.27 31.64 -10.10
N ALA A 220 5.44 31.43 -10.71
CA ALA A 220 5.99 30.08 -10.92
C ALA A 220 7.48 29.98 -10.54
N ALA A 221 7.98 30.95 -9.77
CA ALA A 221 9.32 30.95 -9.23
C ALA A 221 9.32 31.54 -7.81
N ALA A 222 8.76 30.78 -6.84
CA ALA A 222 9.21 30.68 -5.44
C ALA A 222 8.09 30.11 -4.56
N THR A 223 8.09 28.79 -4.36
CA THR A 223 7.70 28.19 -3.07
C THR A 223 8.57 26.96 -2.82
N THR A 224 9.82 27.20 -2.44
CA THR A 224 10.31 26.68 -1.16
C THR A 224 10.22 27.83 -0.17
N ALA A 225 9.71 27.51 1.02
CA ALA A 225 9.58 28.35 2.22
C ALA A 225 8.38 29.32 2.25
N ALA A 226 7.54 29.11 3.26
CA ALA A 226 6.55 30.04 3.78
C ALA A 226 7.17 31.43 4.04
N PRO A 227 6.35 32.48 4.06
CA PRO A 227 6.07 33.06 5.37
C PRO A 227 4.59 33.38 5.60
N ALA A 228 4.31 33.43 6.90
CA ALA A 228 3.09 33.89 7.51
C ALA A 228 2.67 35.32 7.09
N ALA A 229 1.41 35.58 7.34
CA ALA A 229 0.70 36.84 7.23
C ALA A 229 1.48 38.08 7.69
N ALA A 230 1.28 39.19 6.96
CA ALA A 230 1.11 40.50 7.58
C ALA A 230 0.49 41.49 6.58
N ALA A 231 -0.79 41.82 6.78
CA ALA A 231 -1.33 43.11 6.41
C ALA A 231 -2.27 43.56 7.53
N ALA A 232 -1.79 44.44 8.41
CA ALA A 232 -2.64 45.28 9.26
C ALA A 232 -1.85 46.52 9.75
N ALA A 233 -2.30 47.67 9.26
CA ALA A 233 -2.29 49.04 9.81
C ALA A 233 -1.21 49.50 10.82
N PRO A 234 -0.58 50.69 10.62
CA PRO A 234 0.01 51.45 11.70
C PRO A 234 -1.03 52.42 12.29
N ALA A 235 -1.43 52.19 13.54
CA ALA A 235 -2.04 53.20 14.39
C ALA A 235 -1.07 53.52 15.55
N LYS A 236 -0.92 54.82 15.81
CA LYS A 236 -0.14 55.43 16.90
C LYS A 236 -0.46 54.82 18.28
N VAL A 237 0.51 54.86 19.20
CA VAL A 237 0.51 55.57 20.51
C VAL A 237 1.42 54.86 21.55
N GLU A 238 2.37 55.63 22.07
CA GLU A 238 3.06 55.59 23.38
C GLU A 238 4.11 54.52 23.75
N ALA A 239 5.30 55.06 24.05
CA ALA A 239 6.27 54.53 24.99
C ALA A 239 5.79 54.72 26.45
N LYS A 240 6.06 53.75 27.31
CA LYS A 240 6.30 53.93 28.74
C LYS A 240 7.23 52.83 29.25
N GLU A 241 8.32 53.26 29.85
CA GLU A 241 9.30 52.49 30.59
C GLU A 241 8.79 52.12 32.00
N GLU A 242 9.50 51.15 32.61
CA GLU A 242 9.74 50.91 34.05
C GLU A 242 8.68 50.25 34.97
N SER A 243 9.06 49.07 35.51
CA SER A 243 9.19 48.75 36.96
C SER A 243 9.68 47.29 37.10
N GLU A 244 10.91 47.03 37.56
CA GLU A 244 11.27 46.70 38.96
C GLU A 244 10.45 45.52 39.52
N GLU A 245 11.05 44.33 39.63
CA GLU A 245 11.73 43.81 40.85
C GLU A 245 10.73 43.15 41.82
N SER A 246 10.78 41.80 41.92
CA SER A 246 10.46 41.05 43.14
C SER A 246 10.90 39.57 43.02
N ASP A 247 11.93 39.25 43.80
CA ASP A 247 12.25 38.00 44.52
C ASP A 247 12.55 36.73 43.70
N GLU A 248 13.81 36.35 43.48
CA GLU A 248 14.80 35.77 44.43
C GLU A 248 14.40 34.45 45.10
N ASP A 249 15.20 33.45 44.72
CA ASP A 249 15.79 32.40 45.55
C ASP A 249 15.05 31.07 45.76
N MET A 250 15.77 30.00 45.40
CA MET A 250 16.03 28.79 46.19
C MET A 250 16.30 27.63 45.23
N GLY A 251 17.58 27.47 44.88
CA GLY A 251 18.08 26.36 44.07
C GLY A 251 17.91 24.99 44.72
N PHE A 252 17.64 23.99 43.91
CA PHE A 252 17.87 22.55 44.13
C PHE A 252 17.73 21.92 42.73
N GLY A 253 18.65 21.18 42.13
CA GLY A 253 19.79 20.42 42.61
C GLY A 253 19.93 19.28 41.59
N LEU A 254 20.79 19.49 40.59
CA LEU A 254 21.14 18.50 39.57
C LEU A 254 22.11 17.47 40.19
N PHE A 255 21.59 16.49 40.95
CA PHE A 255 22.11 15.13 41.17
C PHE A 255 21.35 14.46 42.34
N ASP A 256 20.27 13.73 42.04
CA ASP A 256 19.95 12.35 42.47
C ASP A 256 18.74 11.86 41.64
#